data_AF-A0A7J4KAA4-F1
#
_entry.id   AF-A0A7J4KAA4-F1
#
_cell.length_a   1.000
_cell.length_b   1.000
_cell.length_c   1.000
_cell.angle_alpha   90.00
_cell.angle_beta   90.00
_cell.angle_gamma   90.00
#
_symmetry.space_group_name_H-M   'P 1'
#
loop_
_entity.id
_entity.type
_entity.pdbx_description
1 polymer ?
#
loop_
_entity_poly.entity_id
_entity_poly.type
_entity_poly.pdbx_seq_one_letter_code
_entity_poly.pdbx_strand_id
1 'polypeptide(L)'
;MAAYSAMLKAELERALAVATRARAVGLDPRTVVEIPVASDLADRVEALLGIPGIAVRIRELEVSMSREEAALRIGDDFVARRFGEQSREEVLDHAIRTAMAMLTEGVVAAPTEGIAKVGIGKNDDGSEYLRIYYAGPIRSAGGTAQALSVLVGDYVRRA
;
A
#
# COMPACT_ATOMS: atom_id res chain seq x y z
N MET A 1 -22.40 -0.49 -21.16
CA MET A 1 -21.25 -0.41 -20.24
C MET A 1 -20.77 1.02 -20.02
N ALA A 2 -20.31 1.74 -21.05
CA ALA A 2 -19.79 3.11 -20.88
C ALA A 2 -20.81 4.11 -20.29
N ALA A 3 -22.05 4.15 -20.81
CA ALA A 3 -23.10 5.04 -20.29
C ALA A 3 -23.47 4.73 -18.82
N TYR A 4 -23.46 3.46 -18.43
CA TYR A 4 -23.72 3.05 -17.05
C TYR A 4 -22.60 3.50 -16.10
N SER A 5 -21.34 3.31 -16.48
CA SER A 5 -20.19 3.79 -15.70
C SER A 5 -20.20 5.33 -15.58
N ALA A 6 -20.52 6.04 -16.66
CA ALA A 6 -20.63 7.50 -16.64
C ALA A 6 -21.73 7.99 -15.68
N MET A 7 -22.89 7.33 -15.67
CA MET A 7 -23.96 7.61 -14.72
C MET A 7 -23.48 7.41 -13.27
N LEU A 8 -22.84 6.28 -12.96
CA LEU A 8 -22.32 6.02 -11.61
C LEU A 8 -21.28 7.05 -11.16
N LYS A 9 -20.39 7.46 -12.07
CA LYS A 9 -19.38 8.49 -11.78
C LYS A 9 -20.04 9.85 -11.48
N ALA A 10 -21.04 10.24 -12.26
CA ALA A 10 -21.77 11.48 -12.02
C ALA A 10 -22.50 11.47 -10.65
N GLU A 11 -23.12 10.35 -10.27
CA GLU A 11 -23.73 10.22 -8.92
C GLU A 11 -22.69 10.30 -7.81
N LEU A 12 -21.55 9.63 -7.98
CA LEU A 12 -20.45 9.65 -7.01
C LEU A 12 -19.90 11.08 -6.83
N GLU A 13 -19.67 11.80 -7.92
CA GLU A 13 -19.22 13.20 -7.88
C GLU A 13 -20.24 14.09 -7.15
N ARG A 14 -21.54 13.89 -7.38
CA ARG A 14 -22.59 14.63 -6.66
C ARG A 14 -22.55 14.35 -5.16
N ALA A 15 -22.38 13.09 -4.76
CA ALA A 15 -22.27 12.71 -3.34
C ALA A 15 -21.00 13.30 -2.69
N LEU A 16 -19.85 13.23 -3.37
CA LEU A 16 -18.59 13.79 -2.90
C LEU A 16 -18.64 15.31 -2.75
N ALA A 17 -19.34 16.01 -3.65
CA ALA A 17 -19.52 17.46 -3.54
C ALA A 17 -20.30 17.85 -2.27
N VAL A 18 -21.31 17.06 -1.87
CA VAL A 18 -22.03 17.25 -0.62
C VAL A 18 -21.11 16.99 0.57
N ALA A 19 -20.41 15.85 0.58
CA ALA A 19 -19.50 15.48 1.67
C ALA A 19 -18.36 16.50 1.85
N THR A 20 -17.81 17.00 0.75
CA THR A 20 -16.73 18.02 0.76
C THR A 20 -17.21 19.32 1.42
N ARG A 21 -18.40 19.81 1.06
CA ARG A 21 -18.96 21.00 1.70
C ARG A 21 -19.22 20.80 3.19
N ALA A 22 -19.69 19.61 3.59
CA ALA A 22 -19.93 19.29 4.99
C ALA A 22 -18.61 19.23 5.79
N ARG A 23 -17.61 18.51 5.30
CA ARG A 23 -16.29 18.40 5.93
C ARG A 23 -15.60 19.75 6.07
N ALA A 24 -15.73 20.64 5.09
CA ALA A 24 -15.15 21.98 5.12
C ALA A 24 -15.65 22.88 6.27
N VAL A 25 -16.78 22.56 6.90
CA VAL A 25 -17.28 23.29 8.10
C VAL A 25 -16.36 23.06 9.31
N GLY A 26 -15.57 21.98 9.33
CA GLY A 26 -14.59 21.72 10.39
C GLY A 26 -15.18 21.15 11.68
N LEU A 27 -16.32 20.46 11.60
CA LEU A 27 -16.96 19.78 12.73
C LEU A 27 -16.49 18.32 12.89
N ASP A 28 -15.79 17.78 11.90
CA ASP A 28 -15.29 16.41 11.85
C ASP A 28 -13.75 16.36 12.08
N PRO A 29 -13.16 15.18 12.36
CA PRO A 29 -11.71 15.03 12.59
C PRO A 29 -10.79 15.54 11.46
N ARG A 30 -11.33 15.64 10.25
CA ARG A 30 -10.68 16.18 9.06
C ARG A 30 -11.63 17.10 8.31
N THR A 31 -11.08 18.18 7.77
CA THR A 31 -11.80 19.16 6.94
C THR A 31 -11.95 18.73 5.47
N VAL A 32 -11.47 17.54 5.14
CA VAL A 32 -11.51 16.93 3.80
C VAL A 32 -12.18 15.57 3.87
N VAL A 33 -12.65 15.06 2.72
CA VAL A 33 -13.15 13.69 2.60
C VAL A 33 -11.97 12.72 2.76
N GLU A 34 -12.13 11.73 3.64
CA GLU A 34 -11.08 10.77 4.00
C GLU A 34 -11.12 9.47 3.16
N ILE A 35 -12.19 9.25 2.39
CA ILE A 35 -12.36 8.07 1.55
C ILE A 35 -11.98 8.44 0.11
N PRO A 36 -10.78 8.05 -0.39
CA PRO A 36 -10.36 8.35 -1.75
C PRO A 36 -11.14 7.50 -2.76
N VAL A 37 -11.29 8.04 -3.98
CA VAL A 37 -11.83 7.29 -5.12
C VAL A 37 -10.67 6.63 -5.86
N ALA A 38 -10.80 5.35 -6.16
CA ALA A 38 -9.84 4.58 -6.96
C ALA A 38 -10.57 3.89 -8.11
N SER A 39 -9.94 3.83 -9.29
CA SER A 39 -10.55 3.22 -10.48
C SER A 39 -10.20 1.74 -10.64
N ASP A 40 -9.06 1.31 -10.11
CA ASP A 40 -8.54 -0.06 -10.22
C ASP A 40 -7.69 -0.46 -9.00
N LEU A 41 -7.06 -1.64 -9.06
CA LEU A 41 -6.18 -2.15 -8.00
C LEU A 41 -4.99 -1.23 -7.75
N ALA A 42 -4.33 -0.78 -8.80
CA ALA A 42 -3.13 0.03 -8.70
C ALA A 42 -3.44 1.38 -8.02
N ASP A 43 -4.55 2.02 -8.39
CA ASP A 43 -5.05 3.23 -7.72
C ASP A 43 -5.37 2.96 -6.25
N ARG A 44 -5.97 1.81 -5.92
CA ARG A 44 -6.25 1.45 -4.52
C ARG A 44 -4.97 1.32 -3.72
N VAL A 45 -3.92 0.70 -4.27
CA VAL A 45 -2.63 0.57 -3.58
C VAL A 45 -1.98 1.93 -3.35
N GLU A 46 -1.94 2.79 -4.37
CA GLU A 46 -1.39 4.15 -4.25
C GLU A 46 -2.17 4.98 -3.23
N ALA A 47 -3.50 4.98 -3.30
CA ALA A 47 -4.34 5.71 -2.36
C ALA A 47 -4.23 5.18 -0.92
N LEU A 48 -4.11 3.85 -0.75
CA LEU A 48 -3.99 3.20 0.55
C LEU A 48 -2.67 3.51 1.24
N LEU A 49 -1.57 3.55 0.50
CA LEU A 49 -0.22 3.71 1.05
C LEU A 49 0.29 5.15 0.98
N GLY A 50 -0.29 5.98 0.11
CA GLY A 50 0.15 7.36 -0.09
C GLY A 50 1.52 7.49 -0.74
N ILE A 51 1.94 6.52 -1.55
CA ILE A 51 3.26 6.50 -2.24
C ILE A 51 3.06 6.97 -3.70
N PRO A 52 3.43 8.22 -4.04
CA PRO A 52 3.14 8.77 -5.37
C PRO A 52 3.83 8.02 -6.50
N GLY A 53 3.09 7.77 -7.59
CA GLY A 53 3.61 7.14 -8.81
C GLY A 53 3.70 5.61 -8.76
N ILE A 54 3.34 4.99 -7.64
CA ILE A 54 3.37 3.53 -7.50
C ILE A 54 2.32 2.84 -8.37
N ALA A 55 1.14 3.43 -8.59
CA ALA A 55 0.12 2.81 -9.42
C ALA A 55 0.56 2.68 -10.88
N VAL A 56 1.32 3.66 -11.38
CA VAL A 56 1.91 3.59 -12.73
C VAL A 56 2.85 2.40 -12.81
N ARG A 57 3.72 2.23 -11.81
CA ARG A 57 4.69 1.14 -11.79
C ARG A 57 4.03 -0.23 -11.64
N ILE A 58 3.00 -0.37 -10.81
CA ILE A 58 2.25 -1.63 -10.67
C ILE A 58 1.71 -2.06 -12.03
N ARG A 59 1.08 -1.14 -12.77
CA ARG A 59 0.56 -1.44 -14.11
C ARG A 59 1.65 -1.85 -15.10
N GLU A 60 2.83 -1.23 -15.05
CA GLU A 60 3.97 -1.63 -15.89
C GLU A 60 4.41 -3.08 -15.62
N LEU A 61 4.43 -3.49 -14.35
CA LEU A 61 4.84 -4.85 -13.96
C LEU A 61 3.78 -5.89 -14.35
N GLU A 62 2.50 -5.58 -14.11
CA GLU A 62 1.39 -6.50 -14.41
C GLU A 62 1.15 -6.75 -15.92
N VAL A 63 1.81 -5.99 -16.81
CA VAL A 63 1.79 -6.27 -18.26
C VAL A 63 2.49 -7.59 -18.59
N SER A 64 3.55 -7.95 -17.86
CA SER A 64 4.40 -9.11 -18.18
C SER A 64 4.56 -10.11 -17.04
N MET A 65 4.05 -9.79 -15.86
CA MET A 65 4.20 -10.60 -14.64
C MET A 65 2.82 -10.92 -14.05
N SER A 66 2.74 -12.06 -13.37
CA SER A 66 1.64 -12.29 -12.44
C SER A 66 1.68 -11.27 -11.30
N ARG A 67 0.57 -11.12 -10.58
CA ARG A 67 0.48 -10.20 -9.44
C ARG A 67 1.48 -10.58 -8.36
N GLU A 68 1.64 -11.88 -8.10
CA GLU A 68 2.57 -12.42 -7.12
C GLU A 68 4.02 -12.10 -7.49
N GLU A 69 4.39 -12.27 -8.77
CA GLU A 69 5.71 -11.91 -9.27
C GLU A 69 5.94 -10.39 -9.23
N ALA A 70 4.95 -9.59 -9.62
CA ALA A 70 5.00 -8.14 -9.57
C ALA A 70 5.16 -7.64 -8.11
N ALA A 71 4.45 -8.24 -7.16
CA ALA A 71 4.53 -7.91 -5.74
C ALA A 71 5.91 -8.25 -5.13
N LEU A 72 6.61 -9.24 -5.65
CA LEU A 72 8.01 -9.51 -5.28
C LEU A 72 8.96 -8.51 -5.97
N ARG A 73 8.76 -8.30 -7.28
CA ARG A 73 9.62 -7.46 -8.12
C ARG A 73 9.59 -5.98 -7.73
N ILE A 74 8.47 -5.48 -7.21
CA ILE A 74 8.36 -4.08 -6.77
C ILE A 74 9.35 -3.74 -5.65
N GLY A 75 9.82 -4.74 -4.88
CA GLY A 75 10.87 -4.55 -3.87
C GLY A 75 12.14 -3.94 -4.45
N ASP A 76 12.50 -4.26 -5.70
CA ASP A 76 13.68 -3.71 -6.37
C ASP A 76 13.54 -2.22 -6.69
N ASP A 77 12.33 -1.76 -7.01
CA ASP A 77 12.06 -0.34 -7.24
C ASP A 77 12.25 0.47 -5.93
N PHE A 78 11.93 -0.13 -4.77
CA PHE A 78 12.18 0.46 -3.46
C PHE A 78 13.65 0.43 -3.06
N VAL A 79 14.38 -0.66 -3.32
CA VAL A 79 15.83 -0.72 -3.12
C VAL A 79 16.53 0.37 -3.94
N ALA A 80 16.06 0.60 -5.17
CA ALA A 80 16.52 1.67 -6.05
C ALA A 80 16.03 3.08 -5.63
N ARG A 81 15.24 3.20 -4.55
CA ARG A 81 14.66 4.44 -4.04
C ARG A 81 13.86 5.23 -5.08
N ARG A 82 13.16 4.52 -5.96
CA ARG A 82 12.42 5.12 -7.09
C ARG A 82 11.32 6.07 -6.64
N PHE A 83 10.77 5.91 -5.44
CA PHE A 83 9.64 6.70 -4.93
C PHE A 83 10.05 7.70 -3.85
N GLY A 84 11.36 7.86 -3.61
CA GLY A 84 11.91 8.90 -2.75
C GLY A 84 12.26 8.45 -1.33
N GLU A 85 12.43 7.15 -1.10
CA GLU A 85 12.82 6.59 0.19
C GLU A 85 14.15 7.16 0.68
N GLN A 86 14.19 7.65 1.92
CA GLN A 86 15.35 8.31 2.50
C GLN A 86 16.21 7.36 3.34
N SER A 87 15.62 6.30 3.89
CA SER A 87 16.29 5.37 4.80
C SER A 87 16.09 3.89 4.41
N ARG A 88 16.97 3.01 4.92
CA ARG A 88 16.79 1.55 4.74
C ARG A 88 15.50 1.06 5.38
N GLU A 89 15.09 1.63 6.51
CA GLU A 89 13.83 1.27 7.17
C GLU A 89 12.62 1.66 6.33
N GLU A 90 12.66 2.81 5.67
CA GLU A 90 11.61 3.26 4.76
C GLU A 90 11.52 2.40 3.50
N VAL A 91 12.66 2.02 2.91
CA VAL A 91 12.73 1.04 1.81
C VAL A 91 12.05 -0.28 2.21
N LEU A 92 12.37 -0.79 3.40
CA LEU A 92 11.78 -2.03 3.90
C LEU A 92 10.28 -1.88 4.17
N ASP A 93 9.86 -0.80 4.84
CA ASP A 93 8.45 -0.55 5.17
C ASP A 93 7.60 -0.42 3.89
N HIS A 94 8.02 0.42 2.95
CA HIS A 94 7.30 0.63 1.69
C HIS A 94 7.23 -0.65 0.85
N ALA A 95 8.34 -1.39 0.74
CA ALA A 95 8.35 -2.63 -0.04
C ALA A 95 7.40 -3.69 0.55
N ILE A 96 7.45 -3.90 1.87
CA ILE A 96 6.60 -4.89 2.55
C ILE A 96 5.13 -4.50 2.47
N ARG A 97 4.78 -3.24 2.74
CA ARG A 97 3.39 -2.76 2.67
C ARG A 97 2.85 -2.79 1.26
N THR A 98 3.64 -2.38 0.27
CA THR A 98 3.24 -2.42 -1.14
C THR A 98 2.98 -3.84 -1.61
N ALA A 99 3.91 -4.75 -1.36
CA ALA A 99 3.73 -6.14 -1.78
C ALA A 99 2.47 -6.75 -1.14
N MET A 100 2.25 -6.50 0.16
CA MET A 100 1.03 -6.93 0.84
C MET A 100 -0.23 -6.30 0.23
N ALA A 101 -0.21 -5.00 -0.06
CA ALA A 101 -1.33 -4.29 -0.66
C ALA A 101 -1.66 -4.83 -2.06
N MET A 102 -0.66 -5.11 -2.89
CA MET A 102 -0.85 -5.73 -4.20
C MET A 102 -1.51 -7.10 -4.07
N LEU A 103 -0.96 -7.98 -3.22
CA LEU A 103 -1.44 -9.35 -3.03
C LEU A 103 -2.84 -9.44 -2.44
N THR A 104 -3.22 -8.44 -1.64
CA THR A 104 -4.56 -8.32 -1.05
C THR A 104 -5.48 -7.39 -1.85
N GLU A 105 -5.09 -7.05 -3.08
CA GLU A 105 -5.85 -6.21 -4.02
C GLU A 105 -6.21 -4.80 -3.50
N GLY A 106 -5.54 -4.36 -2.44
CA GLY A 106 -5.84 -3.10 -1.75
C GLY A 106 -7.24 -3.07 -1.14
N VAL A 107 -7.86 -4.22 -0.84
CA VAL A 107 -9.23 -4.28 -0.29
C VAL A 107 -9.28 -4.55 1.22
N VAL A 108 -8.12 -4.70 1.87
CA VAL A 108 -8.02 -4.99 3.31
C VAL A 108 -7.13 -3.96 4.01
N ALA A 109 -7.36 -3.76 5.30
CA ALA A 109 -6.59 -2.80 6.12
C ALA A 109 -5.21 -3.31 6.56
N ALA A 110 -4.83 -4.54 6.23
CA ALA A 110 -3.58 -5.14 6.71
C ALA A 110 -2.31 -4.35 6.35
N PRO A 111 -2.15 -3.77 5.15
CA PRO A 111 -0.97 -2.97 4.81
C PRO A 111 -0.82 -1.70 5.63
N THR A 112 -1.92 -1.13 6.15
CA THR A 112 -1.91 0.12 6.93
C THR A 112 -1.98 -0.16 8.42
N GLU A 113 -2.98 -0.91 8.85
CA GLU A 113 -3.30 -1.17 10.26
C GLU A 113 -2.70 -2.49 10.79
N GLY A 114 -2.36 -3.42 9.90
CA GLY A 114 -1.82 -4.73 10.27
C GLY A 114 -0.32 -4.71 10.57
N ILE A 115 0.43 -3.77 9.97
CA ILE A 115 1.85 -3.56 10.23
C ILE A 115 2.00 -2.26 11.03
N ALA A 116 2.29 -2.38 12.32
CA ALA A 116 2.48 -1.25 13.21
C ALA A 116 3.82 -0.52 12.95
N LYS A 117 4.88 -1.28 12.66
CA LYS A 117 6.23 -0.75 12.40
C LYS A 117 7.07 -1.76 11.64
N VAL A 118 7.94 -1.27 10.77
CA VAL A 118 9.10 -2.00 10.27
C VAL A 118 10.38 -1.31 10.77
N GLY A 119 11.41 -2.08 11.08
CA GLY A 119 12.68 -1.50 11.50
C GLY A 119 13.83 -2.49 11.50
N ILE A 120 15.03 -1.98 11.80
CA ILE A 120 16.26 -2.78 11.83
C ILE A 120 16.70 -2.95 13.28
N GLY A 121 16.92 -4.19 13.71
CA GLY A 121 17.48 -4.55 15.02
C GLY A 121 18.95 -4.95 14.92
N LYS A 122 19.60 -5.13 16.07
CA LYS A 122 20.97 -5.66 16.16
C LYS A 122 21.00 -6.89 17.06
N ASN A 123 21.72 -7.91 16.61
CA ASN A 123 22.05 -9.11 17.38
C ASN A 123 23.20 -8.82 18.35
N ASP A 124 23.43 -9.72 19.30
CA ASP A 124 24.50 -9.61 20.29
C ASP A 124 25.91 -9.62 19.65
N ASP A 125 26.05 -10.23 18.47
CA ASP A 125 27.28 -10.21 17.66
C ASP A 125 27.47 -8.93 16.84
N GLY A 126 26.55 -7.96 16.96
CA GLY A 126 26.56 -6.69 16.24
C GLY A 126 25.97 -6.74 14.83
N SER A 127 25.59 -7.91 14.31
CA SER A 127 24.93 -8.05 13.00
C SER A 127 23.50 -7.49 13.04
N GLU A 128 22.99 -7.07 11.89
CA GLU A 128 21.66 -6.47 11.76
C GLU A 128 20.60 -7.48 11.32
N TYR A 129 19.35 -7.28 11.76
CA TYR A 129 18.20 -8.08 11.35
C TYR A 129 16.94 -7.24 11.14
N LEU A 130 16.00 -7.75 10.34
CA LEU A 130 14.71 -7.13 10.08
C LEU A 130 13.72 -7.40 11.21
N ARG A 131 13.00 -6.37 11.65
CA ARG A 131 11.86 -6.45 12.58
C ARG A 131 10.59 -5.98 11.90
N ILE A 132 9.55 -6.82 11.93
CA ILE A 132 8.20 -6.47 11.49
C ILE A 132 7.28 -6.59 12.72
N TYR A 133 6.65 -5.48 13.09
CA TYR A 133 5.74 -5.42 14.23
C TYR A 133 4.31 -5.52 13.71
N TYR A 134 3.69 -6.68 13.87
CA TYR A 134 2.30 -6.90 13.47
C TYR A 134 1.31 -6.49 14.56
N ALA A 135 0.18 -5.92 14.16
CA ALA A 135 -0.95 -5.58 15.02
C ALA A 135 -2.17 -6.46 14.71
N GLY A 136 -3.16 -6.49 15.61
CA GLY A 136 -4.36 -7.33 15.49
C GLY A 136 -5.07 -7.30 14.11
N PRO A 137 -5.22 -6.14 13.45
CA PRO A 137 -5.82 -6.04 12.12
C PRO A 137 -5.12 -6.86 11.02
N ILE A 138 -3.88 -7.32 11.25
CA ILE A 138 -3.14 -8.17 10.29
C ILE A 138 -3.93 -9.41 9.87
N ARG A 139 -4.83 -9.90 10.72
CA ARG A 139 -5.69 -11.07 10.46
C ARG A 139 -6.54 -10.92 9.19
N SER A 140 -6.88 -9.69 8.79
CA SER A 140 -7.66 -9.43 7.58
C SER A 140 -6.91 -9.75 6.28
N ALA A 141 -5.57 -9.82 6.31
CA ALA A 141 -4.77 -10.14 5.12
C ALA A 141 -4.91 -11.62 4.70
N GLY A 142 -5.33 -12.50 5.62
CA GLY A 142 -5.22 -13.94 5.44
C GLY A 142 -3.77 -14.44 5.55
N GLY A 143 -3.60 -15.76 5.72
CA GLY A 143 -2.28 -16.37 5.94
C GLY A 143 -1.30 -16.17 4.78
N THR A 144 -1.80 -16.16 3.53
CA THR A 144 -0.95 -16.03 2.33
C THR A 144 -0.25 -14.67 2.28
N ALA A 145 -1.00 -13.56 2.43
CA ALA A 145 -0.41 -12.23 2.38
C ALA A 145 0.53 -11.96 3.57
N GLN A 146 0.23 -12.51 4.74
CA GLN A 146 1.12 -12.49 5.90
C GLN A 146 2.43 -13.25 5.68
N ALA A 147 2.37 -14.40 5.01
CA ALA A 147 3.58 -15.16 4.69
C ALA A 147 4.44 -14.42 3.65
N LEU A 148 3.79 -13.84 2.63
CA LEU A 148 4.47 -13.12 1.56
C LEU A 148 5.08 -11.79 2.04
N SER A 149 4.50 -11.12 3.04
CA SER A 149 5.13 -9.92 3.63
C SER A 149 6.46 -10.23 4.30
N VAL A 150 6.61 -11.42 4.89
CA VAL A 150 7.89 -11.90 5.43
C VAL A 150 8.87 -12.22 4.29
N LEU A 151 8.40 -12.87 3.22
CA LEU A 151 9.24 -13.20 2.05
C LEU A 151 9.82 -11.94 1.40
N VAL A 152 8.99 -10.92 1.17
CA VAL A 152 9.42 -9.64 0.60
C VAL A 152 10.41 -8.96 1.53
N GLY A 153 10.14 -8.94 2.84
CA GLY A 153 11.07 -8.39 3.82
C GLY A 153 12.43 -9.10 3.81
N ASP A 154 12.43 -10.42 3.70
CA ASP A 154 13.67 -11.22 3.62
C ASP A 154 14.44 -11.00 2.31
N TYR A 155 13.74 -10.78 1.20
CA TYR A 155 14.37 -10.43 -0.07
C TYR A 155 15.01 -9.03 -0.01
N VAL A 156 14.23 -8.02 0.36
CA VAL A 156 14.64 -6.61 0.34
C VAL A 156 15.76 -6.33 1.34
N ARG A 157 15.78 -6.97 2.52
CA ARG A 157 16.86 -6.76 3.51
C ARG A 157 18.24 -7.24 3.04
N ARG A 158 18.29 -8.12 2.02
CA ARG A 158 19.52 -8.72 1.49
C ARG A 158 20.10 -7.93 0.30
N ALA A 159 19.30 -7.05 -0.30
CA ALA A 159 19.69 -6.17 -1.40
C ALA A 159 20.37 -4.91 -0.86
#